data_AF-A0A433QCI5-F1
#
_entry.id   AF-A0A433QCI5-F1
#
_cell.length_a   1.000
_cell.length_b   1.000
_cell.length_c   1.000
_cell.angle_alpha   90.00
_cell.angle_beta   90.00
_cell.angle_gamma   90.00
#
_symmetry.space_group_name_H-M   'P 1'
#
loop_
_entity.id
_entity.type
_entity.pdbx_description
1 polymer ?
#
loop_
_entity_poly.entity_id
_entity_poly.type
_entity_poly.pdbx_seq_one_letter_code
_entity_poly.pdbx_strand_id
1 'polypeptide(L)'
;MKELFQGFMEGRFYDLERWEARQRAIRMGEAPKEEGVVNILNDEELLRLQRKQQSQQRNANIQSTFLSPQQIEDLRKVQSDRIAADRMRKMGLKPKDSMGIRYEH
;
A
#
# COMPACT_ATOMS: atom_id res chain seq x y z
N MET A 1 -11.31 41.59 -13.49
CA MET A 1 -11.62 41.26 -12.08
C MET A 1 -12.45 39.97 -11.94
N LYS A 2 -12.13 38.88 -12.65
CA LYS A 2 -12.86 37.60 -12.51
C LYS A 2 -12.02 36.46 -11.94
N GLU A 3 -10.69 36.63 -11.88
CA GLU A 3 -9.78 35.55 -11.47
C GLU A 3 -9.32 35.64 -10.01
N LEU A 4 -9.59 36.75 -9.31
CA LEU A 4 -9.17 36.94 -7.92
C LEU A 4 -10.15 36.34 -6.88
N PHE A 5 -11.37 35.98 -7.29
CA PHE A 5 -12.36 35.34 -6.40
C PHE A 5 -12.29 33.81 -6.42
N GLN A 6 -11.63 33.21 -7.41
CA GLN A 6 -11.56 31.75 -7.53
C GLN A 6 -10.55 31.14 -6.56
N GLY A 7 -9.45 31.85 -6.24
CA GLY A 7 -8.42 31.38 -5.30
C GLY A 7 -8.78 31.45 -3.81
N PHE A 8 -9.81 32.21 -3.41
CA PHE A 8 -10.24 32.29 -2.00
C PHE A 8 -11.28 31.23 -1.60
N MET A 9 -11.91 30.61 -2.60
CA MET A 9 -12.95 29.58 -2.38
C MET A 9 -12.37 28.16 -2.28
N GLU A 10 -11.08 27.99 -2.56
CA GLU A 10 -10.40 26.69 -2.61
C GLU A 10 -9.96 26.16 -1.23
N GLY A 11 -10.14 26.94 -0.16
CA GLY A 11 -9.61 26.63 1.18
C GLY A 11 -10.65 26.21 2.24
N ARG A 12 -11.96 26.25 1.95
CA ARG A 12 -13.01 26.00 2.95
C ARG A 12 -14.27 25.34 2.36
N PHE A 13 -14.11 24.26 1.63
CA PHE A 13 -15.23 23.35 1.40
C PHE A 13 -15.30 22.39 2.61
N TYR A 14 -16.43 22.44 3.33
CA TYR A 14 -16.76 21.34 4.24
C TYR A 14 -16.90 20.08 3.39
N ASP A 15 -16.24 19.00 3.80
CA ASP A 15 -16.42 17.70 3.17
C ASP A 15 -17.83 17.20 3.50
N LEU A 16 -18.78 17.54 2.63
CA LEU A 16 -20.20 17.21 2.79
C LEU A 16 -20.43 15.70 2.72
N GLU A 17 -19.63 14.98 1.93
CA GLU A 17 -19.70 13.53 1.82
C GLU A 17 -19.36 12.87 3.17
N ARG A 18 -18.31 13.35 3.85
CA ARG A 18 -17.98 12.91 5.21
C ARG A 18 -19.08 13.24 6.21
N TRP A 19 -19.67 14.43 6.14
CA TRP A 19 -20.75 14.82 7.03
C TRP A 19 -21.98 13.92 6.83
N GLU A 20 -22.37 13.64 5.59
CA GLU A 20 -23.48 12.76 5.27
C GLU A 20 -23.25 11.31 5.72
N ALA A 21 -22.03 10.79 5.53
CA ALA A 21 -21.63 9.47 6.01
C ALA A 21 -21.74 9.37 7.54
N ARG A 22 -21.28 10.39 8.26
CA ARG A 22 -21.43 10.48 9.73
C ARG A 22 -22.90 10.51 10.14
N GLN A 23 -23.72 11.33 9.50
CA GLN A 23 -25.16 11.40 9.79
C GLN A 23 -25.87 10.08 9.50
N ARG A 24 -25.47 9.36 8.44
CA ARG A 24 -26.01 8.04 8.12
C ARG A 24 -25.65 7.01 9.20
N ALA A 25 -24.40 6.98 9.66
CA ALA A 25 -23.96 6.07 10.74
C ALA A 25 -24.76 6.32 12.03
N ILE A 26 -24.90 7.59 12.43
CA ILE A 26 -25.68 7.98 13.62
C ILE A 26 -27.14 7.52 13.50
N ARG A 27 -27.78 7.70 12.33
CA ARG A 27 -29.16 7.25 12.11
C ARG A 27 -29.33 5.73 12.16
N MET A 28 -28.31 4.98 11.74
CA MET A 28 -28.30 3.51 11.76
C MET A 28 -27.91 2.95 13.14
N GLY A 29 -27.56 3.81 14.11
CA GLY A 29 -27.06 3.38 15.41
C GLY A 29 -25.62 2.83 15.39
N GLU A 30 -24.88 3.08 14.30
CA GLU A 30 -23.49 2.67 14.14
C GLU A 30 -22.54 3.78 14.62
N ALA A 31 -21.44 3.40 15.28
CA ALA A 31 -20.44 4.36 15.71
C ALA A 31 -19.76 5.00 14.47
N PRO A 32 -19.66 6.33 14.38
CA PRO A 32 -18.96 6.97 13.28
C PRO A 32 -17.49 6.53 13.29
N LYS A 33 -16.97 6.12 12.13
CA LYS A 33 -15.58 5.68 11.99
C LYS A 33 -14.64 6.84 12.36
N GLU A 34 -13.86 6.68 13.42
CA GLU A 34 -12.85 7.67 13.80
C GLU A 34 -11.66 7.58 12.83
N GLU A 35 -11.46 8.61 12.03
CA GLU A 35 -10.31 8.72 11.14
C GLU A 35 -9.09 9.18 11.95
N GLY A 36 -7.94 8.48 11.79
CA GLY A 36 -6.65 8.87 12.36
C GLY A 36 -6.18 8.04 13.55
N VAL A 37 -7.01 7.16 14.10
CA VAL A 37 -6.60 6.22 15.16
C VAL A 37 -6.26 4.86 14.53
N VAL A 38 -5.00 4.45 14.64
CA VAL A 38 -4.55 3.12 14.21
C VAL A 38 -5.02 2.11 15.26
N ASN A 39 -5.97 1.25 14.90
CA ASN A 39 -6.39 0.14 15.75
C ASN A 39 -5.70 -1.15 15.28
N ILE A 40 -4.60 -1.50 15.95
CA ILE A 40 -3.75 -2.63 15.60
C ILE A 40 -4.55 -3.94 15.52
N LEU A 41 -5.49 -4.16 16.44
CA LEU A 41 -6.28 -5.40 16.48
C LEU A 41 -7.20 -5.54 15.26
N ASN A 42 -7.80 -4.44 14.82
CA ASN A 42 -8.66 -4.44 13.64
C ASN A 42 -7.83 -4.62 12.36
N ASP A 43 -6.68 -3.97 12.29
CA ASP A 43 -5.75 -4.10 11.16
C ASP A 43 -5.21 -5.53 11.02
N GLU A 44 -4.89 -6.20 12.13
CA GLU A 44 -4.47 -7.60 12.14
C GLU A 44 -5.56 -8.55 11.61
N GLU A 45 -6.81 -8.36 12.04
CA GLU A 45 -7.95 -9.13 11.55
C GLU A 45 -8.22 -8.87 10.06
N LEU A 46 -8.15 -7.62 9.62
CA LEU A 46 -8.26 -7.27 8.20
C LEU A 46 -7.15 -7.92 7.36
N LEU A 47 -5.90 -7.90 7.84
CA LEU A 47 -4.78 -8.59 7.20
C LEU A 47 -4.96 -10.12 7.18
N ARG A 48 -5.58 -10.69 8.22
CA ARG A 48 -5.90 -12.12 8.27
C ARG A 48 -6.97 -12.49 7.24
N LEU A 49 -8.03 -11.70 7.15
CA LEU A 49 -9.10 -11.86 6.16
C LEU A 49 -8.56 -11.71 4.73
N GLN A 50 -7.74 -10.69 4.48
CA GLN A 50 -7.10 -10.48 3.19
C GLN A 50 -6.19 -11.66 2.80
N ARG A 51 -5.40 -12.19 3.74
CA ARG A 51 -4.57 -13.39 3.49
C ARG A 51 -5.41 -14.61 3.15
N LYS A 52 -6.56 -14.80 3.80
CA LYS A 52 -7.49 -15.90 3.51
C LYS A 52 -8.13 -15.75 2.13
N GLN A 53 -8.50 -14.53 1.73
CA GLN A 53 -9.01 -14.26 0.38
C GLN A 53 -7.94 -14.46 -0.68
N GLN A 54 -6.70 -13.99 -0.43
CA GLN A 54 -5.58 -14.21 -1.32
C GLN A 54 -5.23 -15.69 -1.47
N SER A 55 -5.31 -16.50 -0.42
CA SER A 55 -5.09 -17.95 -0.55
C SER A 55 -6.19 -18.63 -1.36
N GLN A 56 -7.44 -18.22 -1.21
CA GLN A 56 -8.56 -18.71 -2.03
C GLN A 56 -8.44 -18.28 -3.50
N GLN A 57 -8.03 -17.04 -3.77
CA GLN A 57 -7.79 -16.53 -5.13
C GLN A 57 -6.56 -17.18 -5.77
N ARG A 58 -5.48 -17.41 -5.00
CA ARG A 58 -4.32 -18.20 -5.44
C ARG A 58 -4.73 -19.60 -5.86
N ASN A 59 -5.73 -20.19 -5.19
CA ASN A 59 -6.24 -21.51 -5.53
C ASN A 59 -7.16 -21.52 -6.77
N ALA A 60 -7.82 -20.40 -7.08
CA ALA A 60 -8.64 -20.25 -8.29
C ALA A 60 -7.80 -19.91 -9.54
N ASN A 61 -6.68 -19.21 -9.39
CA ASN A 61 -5.76 -18.80 -10.46
C ASN A 61 -4.50 -19.69 -10.60
N ILE A 62 -4.53 -20.94 -10.10
CA ILE A 62 -3.35 -21.84 -10.02
C ILE A 62 -2.65 -22.08 -11.38
N GLN A 63 -3.25 -21.83 -12.53
CA GLN A 63 -2.68 -22.31 -13.79
C GLN A 63 -1.74 -21.35 -14.55
N SER A 64 -1.48 -20.10 -14.11
CA SER A 64 -0.68 -19.18 -14.95
C SER A 64 0.40 -18.34 -14.25
N THR A 65 0.56 -18.40 -12.94
CA THR A 65 1.46 -17.45 -12.22
C THR A 65 2.42 -18.12 -11.23
N PHE A 66 2.80 -19.37 -11.46
CA PHE A 66 3.90 -19.98 -10.73
C PHE A 66 5.22 -19.70 -11.43
N LEU A 67 6.06 -18.91 -10.77
CA LEU A 67 7.46 -18.76 -11.16
C LEU A 67 8.17 -20.11 -11.03
N SER A 68 9.07 -20.42 -11.96
CA SER A 68 9.92 -21.59 -11.84
C SER A 68 10.80 -21.50 -10.57
N PRO A 69 11.24 -22.63 -9.99
CA PRO A 69 12.13 -22.60 -8.83
C PRO A 69 13.39 -21.74 -9.03
N GLN A 70 13.95 -21.75 -10.25
CA GLN A 70 15.08 -20.91 -10.63
C GLN A 70 14.75 -19.42 -10.62
N GLN A 71 13.58 -19.03 -11.16
CA GLN A 71 13.13 -17.64 -11.13
C GLN A 71 12.94 -17.14 -9.69
N ILE A 72 12.50 -18.00 -8.77
CA ILE A 72 12.38 -17.66 -7.35
C ILE A 72 13.76 -17.46 -6.72
N GLU A 73 14.72 -18.32 -7.04
CA GLU A 73 16.09 -18.20 -6.55
C GLU A 73 16.77 -16.92 -7.05
N ASP A 74 16.59 -16.58 -8.32
CA ASP A 74 17.08 -15.34 -8.91
C ASP A 74 16.49 -14.10 -8.20
N LEU A 75 15.18 -14.12 -7.90
CA LEU A 75 14.55 -13.05 -7.15
C LEU A 75 15.12 -12.92 -5.72
N ARG A 76 15.38 -14.03 -5.05
CA ARG A 76 16.02 -14.03 -3.71
C ARG A 76 17.42 -13.42 -3.76
N LYS A 77 18.19 -13.73 -4.80
CA LYS A 77 19.51 -13.16 -5.02
C LYS A 77 19.44 -11.64 -5.21
N VAL A 78 18.57 -11.18 -6.11
CA VAL A 78 18.35 -9.74 -6.38
C VAL A 78 17.93 -8.99 -5.11
N GLN A 79 17.04 -9.58 -4.30
CA GLN A 79 16.63 -9.01 -3.03
C GLN A 79 17.81 -8.88 -2.05
N SER A 80 18.65 -9.91 -1.98
CA SER A 80 19.84 -9.91 -1.11
C SER A 80 20.82 -8.82 -1.53
N ASP A 81 21.07 -8.69 -2.84
CA ASP A 81 21.96 -7.66 -3.41
C ASP A 81 21.43 -6.25 -3.12
N ARG A 82 20.11 -6.04 -3.21
CA ARG A 82 19.47 -4.76 -2.86
C ARG A 82 19.66 -4.41 -1.38
N ILE A 83 19.44 -5.37 -0.48
CA ILE A 83 19.63 -5.15 0.96
C ILE A 83 21.09 -4.82 1.27
N ALA A 84 22.03 -5.49 0.60
CA ALA A 84 23.45 -5.20 0.72
C ALA A 84 23.78 -3.79 0.21
N ALA A 85 23.26 -3.40 -0.95
CA ALA A 85 23.42 -2.05 -1.51
C ALA A 85 22.88 -0.96 -0.56
N ASP A 86 21.71 -1.17 0.02
CA ASP A 86 21.11 -0.24 0.98
C ASP A 86 21.94 -0.14 2.27
N ARG A 87 22.50 -1.25 2.73
CA ARG A 87 23.46 -1.24 3.85
C ARG A 87 24.73 -0.46 3.51
N MET A 88 25.29 -0.65 2.32
CA MET A 88 26.47 0.09 1.86
C MET A 88 26.20 1.59 1.80
N ARG A 89 25.05 2.02 1.25
CA ARG A 89 24.65 3.42 1.21
C ARG A 89 24.57 4.04 2.61
N LYS A 90 23.98 3.31 3.57
CA LYS A 90 23.90 3.75 4.97
C LYS A 90 25.29 3.89 5.63
N MET A 91 26.27 3.10 5.18
CA MET A 91 27.66 3.18 5.61
C MET A 91 28.48 4.22 4.83
N GLY A 92 27.87 5.00 3.93
CA GLY A 92 28.56 6.00 3.12
C GLY A 92 29.37 5.44 1.94
N LEU A 93 29.25 4.15 1.65
CA LEU A 93 29.88 3.51 0.50
C LEU A 93 28.98 3.61 -0.73
N LYS A 94 29.56 3.78 -1.92
CA LYS A 94 28.82 3.79 -3.19
C LYS A 94 28.68 2.35 -3.70
N PRO A 95 27.48 1.75 -3.69
CA PRO A 95 27.28 0.41 -4.24
C PRO A 95 27.39 0.42 -5.76
N LYS A 96 27.72 -0.74 -6.34
CA LYS A 96 27.79 -0.92 -7.80
C LYS A 96 26.40 -0.80 -8.43
N ASP A 97 26.31 -0.15 -9.59
CA ASP A 97 25.04 0.12 -10.29
C ASP A 97 24.29 -1.17 -10.70
N SER A 98 25.00 -2.29 -10.82
CA SER A 98 24.39 -3.59 -11.15
C SER A 98 23.76 -4.32 -9.95
N MET A 99 23.84 -3.80 -8.72
CA MET A 99 23.31 -4.47 -7.54
C MET A 99 21.80 -4.25 -7.40
N GLY A 100 21.04 -5.36 -7.35
CA GLY A 100 19.59 -5.32 -7.12
C GLY A 100 18.74 -4.94 -8.33
N ILE A 101 19.28 -4.99 -9.55
CA ILE A 101 18.57 -4.70 -10.81
C ILE A 101 18.53 -5.95 -11.68
N ARG A 102 17.36 -6.30 -12.22
CA ARG A 102 17.21 -7.27 -13.30
C ARG A 102 17.15 -6.52 -14.63
N TYR A 103 18.10 -6.77 -15.52
CA TYR A 103 17.97 -6.36 -16.91
C TYR A 103 17.09 -7.41 -17.58
N GLU A 104 15.83 -7.04 -17.85
CA GLU A 104 14.98 -7.81 -18.75
C GLU A 104 15.50 -7.51 -20.18
N HIS A 105 15.92 -8.53 -20.93
CA HIS A 105 16.35 -8.45 -22.34
C HIS A 105 15.27 -9.06 -23.23
#